data_AF-A0AAW5M4U5-F1
#
_entry.id   AF-A0AAW5M4U5-F1
#
_cell.length_a   1.000
_cell.length_b   1.000
_cell.length_c   1.000
_cell.angle_alpha   90.00
_cell.angle_beta   90.00
_cell.angle_gamma   90.00
#
_symmetry.space_group_name_H-M   'P 1'
#
loop_
_entity.id
_entity.type
_entity.pdbx_description
1 polymer ?
#
loop_
_entity_poly.entity_id
_entity_poly.type
_entity_poly.pdbx_seq_one_letter_code
_entity_poly.pdbx_strand_id
1 'polypeptide(L)'
;KKRTGSFFKQVFFSIKRETIDGASLPDNTEERQKDVRLLVGVISSAALFIILLLSANTARLTFHVMSRPGFNFFTQTIDEEKIFAEAINIAKNPLPFNWCIVIAVISLVGGIGLAKRLKFATKNVAYGQKGDERFTTEKELEEQYPMIPDHDERR
;
A
#
# COMPACT_ATOMS: atom_id res chain seq x y z
N LYS A 1 58.58 18.41 32.53
CA LYS A 1 58.03 19.69 32.01
C LYS A 1 56.86 19.34 31.08
N LYS A 2 55.62 19.40 31.60
CA LYS A 2 54.35 19.03 30.93
C LYS A 2 53.87 20.22 30.08
N ARG A 3 53.70 20.10 28.76
CA ARG A 3 53.05 21.15 27.95
C ARG A 3 52.64 20.73 26.52
N THR A 4 52.00 19.58 26.32
CA THR A 4 51.46 19.21 24.99
C THR A 4 50.09 18.53 25.02
N GLY A 5 49.52 18.25 26.19
CA GLY A 5 48.21 17.57 26.31
C GLY A 5 46.97 18.47 26.33
N SER A 6 47.13 19.80 26.32
CA SER A 6 46.01 20.73 26.58
C SER A 6 45.33 21.27 25.30
N PHE A 7 46.06 21.38 24.18
CA PHE A 7 45.50 21.96 22.94
C PHE A 7 44.52 21.02 22.24
N PHE A 8 44.85 19.73 22.13
CA PHE A 8 43.96 18.75 21.49
C PHE A 8 42.66 18.55 22.27
N LYS A 9 42.70 18.63 23.61
CA LYS A 9 41.49 18.50 24.43
C LYS A 9 40.54 19.69 24.26
N GLN A 10 41.08 20.89 24.03
CA GLN A 10 40.28 22.11 23.84
C GLN A 10 39.69 22.18 22.42
N VAL A 11 40.43 21.74 21.40
CA VAL A 11 39.92 21.61 20.02
C VAL A 11 38.85 20.52 19.92
N PHE A 12 39.01 19.38 20.60
CA PHE A 12 38.01 18.32 20.60
C PHE A 12 36.73 18.71 21.36
N PHE A 13 36.85 19.55 22.41
CA PHE A 13 35.69 20.07 23.15
C PHE A 13 34.94 21.17 22.40
N SER A 14 35.59 21.97 21.55
CA SER A 14 34.92 22.94 20.67
C SER A 14 34.20 22.30 19.48
N ILE A 15 34.38 21.00 19.23
CA ILE A 15 33.54 20.21 18.30
C ILE A 15 32.37 19.53 19.05
N LYS A 16 32.03 19.97 20.28
CA LYS A 16 30.63 19.91 20.68
C LYS A 16 29.88 20.88 19.78
N ARG A 17 29.35 20.34 18.67
CA ARG A 17 28.24 20.97 17.95
C ARG A 17 27.24 21.38 19.03
N GLU A 18 26.98 22.68 19.16
CA GLU A 18 25.69 23.12 19.66
C GLU A 18 24.67 22.41 18.79
N THR A 19 24.07 21.36 19.35
CA THR A 19 22.86 20.78 18.81
C THR A 19 21.83 21.86 19.01
N ILE A 20 21.66 22.71 17.98
CA ILE A 20 20.45 23.52 17.84
C ILE A 20 19.31 22.52 18.00
N ASP A 21 18.53 22.75 19.05
CA ASP A 21 17.50 21.84 19.53
C ASP A 21 16.24 22.04 18.68
N GLY A 22 16.41 21.97 17.36
CA GLY A 22 15.32 22.08 16.41
C GLY A 22 14.22 21.09 16.80
N ALA A 23 13.03 21.62 17.01
CA ALA A 23 11.87 20.84 17.42
C ALA A 23 11.67 19.68 16.44
N SER A 24 11.68 18.46 16.97
CA SER A 24 11.24 17.29 16.20
C SER A 24 9.83 17.56 15.68
N LEU A 25 9.57 17.29 14.40
CA LEU A 25 8.20 17.31 13.90
C LEU A 25 7.30 16.43 14.78
N PRO A 26 6.01 16.80 14.95
CA PRO A 26 5.10 16.01 15.77
C PRO A 26 5.04 14.57 15.27
N ASP A 27 5.32 13.63 16.17
CA ASP A 27 5.44 12.20 15.86
C ASP A 27 4.07 11.52 15.76
N ASN A 28 3.21 12.00 14.85
CA ASN A 28 1.98 11.33 14.45
C ASN A 28 2.23 10.31 13.31
N THR A 29 3.50 9.99 13.06
CA THR A 29 3.97 9.16 11.95
C THR A 29 3.49 7.73 12.08
N GLU A 30 3.54 7.15 13.28
CA GLU A 30 3.11 5.77 13.54
C GLU A 30 1.60 5.59 13.34
N GLU A 31 0.80 6.55 13.79
CA GLU A 31 -0.66 6.54 13.59
C GLU A 31 -1.00 6.68 12.10
N ARG A 32 -0.38 7.62 11.39
CA ARG A 32 -0.58 7.81 9.95
C ARG A 32 -0.17 6.59 9.14
N GLN A 33 0.94 5.94 9.52
CA GLN A 33 1.43 4.75 8.83
C GLN A 33 0.53 3.53 9.09
N LYS A 34 -0.04 3.42 10.29
CA LYS A 34 -1.04 2.41 10.65
C LYS A 34 -2.33 2.59 9.85
N ASP A 35 -2.81 3.83 9.71
CA ASP A 35 -4.02 4.15 8.95
C ASP A 35 -3.87 3.83 7.47
N VAL A 36 -2.74 4.21 6.86
CA VAL A 36 -2.42 3.86 5.47
C VAL A 36 -2.36 2.35 5.28
N ARG A 37 -1.72 1.62 6.20
CA ARG A 37 -1.64 0.15 6.13
C ARG A 37 -3.01 -0.51 6.25
N LEU A 38 -3.88 0.02 7.10
CA LEU A 38 -5.25 -0.45 7.26
C LEU A 38 -6.05 -0.19 5.98
N LEU A 39 -6.00 1.04 5.45
CA LEU A 39 -6.68 1.42 4.21
C LEU A 39 -6.25 0.52 3.05
N VAL A 40 -4.95 0.28 2.90
CA VAL A 40 -4.44 -0.62 1.86
C VAL A 40 -4.85 -2.08 2.11
N GLY A 41 -4.90 -2.51 3.37
CA GLY A 41 -5.49 -3.80 3.77
C GLY A 41 -6.94 -3.93 3.33
N VAL A 42 -7.75 -2.90 3.51
CA VAL A 42 -9.16 -2.88 3.10
C VAL A 42 -9.28 -2.92 1.58
N ILE A 43 -8.54 -2.07 0.86
CA ILE A 43 -8.56 -2.04 -0.62
C ILE A 43 -8.12 -3.38 -1.20
N SER A 44 -7.01 -3.94 -0.72
CA SER A 44 -6.53 -5.24 -1.18
C SER A 44 -7.51 -6.37 -0.87
N SER A 45 -8.16 -6.34 0.30
CA SER A 45 -9.21 -7.30 0.65
C SER A 45 -10.43 -7.18 -0.28
N ALA A 46 -10.86 -5.96 -0.59
CA ALA A 46 -11.99 -5.70 -1.49
C ALA A 46 -11.67 -6.14 -2.93
N ALA A 47 -10.48 -5.80 -3.43
CA ALA A 47 -10.03 -6.24 -4.75
C ALA A 47 -9.97 -7.77 -4.84
N LEU A 48 -9.37 -8.42 -3.83
CA LEU A 48 -9.28 -9.88 -3.79
C LEU A 48 -10.66 -10.54 -3.65
N PHE A 49 -11.59 -9.92 -2.91
CA PHE A 49 -12.98 -10.37 -2.84
C PHE A 49 -13.64 -10.40 -4.21
N ILE A 50 -13.56 -9.30 -4.96
CA ILE A 50 -14.15 -9.20 -6.30
C ILE A 50 -13.55 -10.26 -7.23
N ILE A 51 -12.23 -10.40 -7.24
CA ILE A 51 -11.53 -11.38 -8.07
C ILE A 51 -12.01 -12.80 -7.73
N LEU A 52 -11.97 -13.19 -6.45
CA LEU A 52 -12.39 -14.52 -6.02
C LEU A 52 -13.87 -14.78 -6.31
N LEU A 53 -14.73 -13.77 -6.14
CA LEU A 53 -16.16 -13.90 -6.40
C LEU A 53 -16.43 -14.15 -7.89
N LEU A 54 -15.78 -13.40 -8.78
CA LEU A 54 -15.86 -13.62 -10.22
C LEU A 54 -15.29 -14.99 -10.60
N SER A 55 -14.10 -15.35 -10.10
CA SER A 55 -13.47 -16.64 -10.37
C SER A 55 -14.35 -17.82 -9.90
N ALA A 56 -14.93 -17.74 -8.70
CA ALA A 56 -15.81 -18.77 -8.18
C ALA A 56 -17.10 -18.90 -9.01
N ASN A 57 -17.68 -17.78 -9.46
CA ASN A 57 -18.88 -17.81 -10.28
C ASN A 57 -18.60 -18.41 -11.67
N THR A 58 -17.51 -17.97 -12.30
CA THR A 58 -17.02 -18.54 -13.56
C THR A 58 -16.80 -20.04 -13.42
N ALA A 59 -16.03 -20.48 -12.42
CA ALA A 59 -15.75 -21.90 -12.20
C ALA A 59 -17.02 -22.73 -12.00
N ARG A 60 -18.01 -22.22 -11.24
CA ARG A 60 -19.30 -22.88 -11.06
C ARG A 60 -20.06 -23.02 -12.38
N LEU A 61 -20.13 -21.96 -13.19
CA LEU A 61 -20.82 -21.99 -14.48
C LEU A 61 -20.13 -22.94 -15.46
N THR A 62 -18.81 -22.91 -15.53
CA THR A 62 -18.04 -23.85 -16.35
C THR A 62 -18.29 -25.29 -15.89
N PHE A 63 -18.23 -25.56 -14.58
CA PHE A 63 -18.52 -26.88 -14.05
C PHE A 63 -19.95 -27.35 -14.36
N HIS A 64 -20.92 -26.43 -14.31
CA HIS A 64 -22.29 -26.73 -14.69
C HIS A 64 -22.41 -27.10 -16.18
N VAL A 65 -21.68 -26.44 -17.08
CA VAL A 65 -21.63 -26.80 -18.50
C VAL A 65 -20.99 -28.17 -18.69
N MET A 66 -19.85 -28.43 -18.04
CA MET A 66 -19.13 -29.70 -18.12
C MET A 66 -19.93 -30.88 -17.55
N SER A 67 -20.78 -30.63 -16.55
CA SER A 67 -21.59 -31.66 -15.89
C SER A 67 -22.88 -32.00 -16.63
N ARG A 68 -23.16 -31.35 -17.77
CA ARG A 68 -24.37 -31.64 -18.56
C ARG A 68 -24.28 -33.03 -19.18
N PRO A 69 -25.37 -33.82 -19.17
CA PRO A 69 -25.39 -35.11 -19.84
C PRO A 69 -25.12 -34.95 -21.34
N GLY A 70 -24.16 -35.72 -21.86
CA GLY A 70 -23.72 -35.64 -23.26
C GLY A 70 -22.61 -34.62 -23.55
N PHE A 71 -22.08 -33.94 -22.52
CA PHE A 71 -20.87 -33.13 -22.68
C PHE A 71 -19.66 -34.01 -22.96
N ASN A 72 -18.86 -33.64 -23.97
CA ASN A 72 -17.64 -34.35 -24.33
C ASN A 72 -16.51 -33.34 -24.57
N PHE A 73 -15.48 -33.41 -23.73
CA PHE A 73 -14.30 -32.53 -23.77
C PHE A 73 -13.51 -32.60 -25.08
N PHE A 74 -13.61 -33.69 -25.84
CA PHE A 74 -12.87 -33.87 -27.08
C PHE A 74 -13.59 -33.32 -28.31
N THR A 75 -14.89 -33.09 -28.23
CA THR A 75 -15.70 -32.67 -29.39
C THR A 75 -16.41 -31.33 -29.17
N GLN A 76 -16.58 -30.90 -27.93
CA GLN A 76 -17.26 -29.65 -27.58
C GLN A 76 -16.26 -28.68 -26.94
N THR A 77 -16.26 -27.45 -27.44
CA THR A 77 -15.50 -26.35 -26.84
C THR A 77 -16.35 -25.62 -25.81
N ILE A 78 -15.67 -25.10 -24.79
CA ILE A 78 -16.28 -24.25 -23.78
C ILE A 78 -16.25 -22.82 -24.32
N ASP A 79 -17.41 -22.18 -24.38
CA ASP A 79 -17.53 -20.77 -24.75
C ASP A 79 -17.17 -19.90 -23.54
N GLU A 80 -15.88 -19.54 -23.44
CA GLU A 80 -15.32 -18.79 -22.32
C GLU A 80 -15.89 -17.38 -22.22
N GLU A 81 -16.10 -16.70 -23.36
CA GLU A 81 -16.63 -15.34 -23.41
C GLU A 81 -18.05 -15.30 -22.86
N LYS A 82 -18.89 -16.25 -23.29
CA LYS A 82 -20.26 -16.38 -22.79
C LYS A 82 -20.30 -16.67 -21.30
N ILE A 83 -19.46 -17.59 -20.82
CA ILE A 83 -19.40 -17.93 -19.40
C ILE A 83 -18.96 -16.73 -18.57
N PHE A 84 -17.96 -15.99 -19.03
CA PHE A 84 -17.47 -14.81 -18.31
C PHE A 84 -18.52 -13.70 -18.26
N ALA A 85 -19.21 -13.43 -19.37
CA ALA A 85 -20.31 -12.48 -19.41
C ALA A 85 -21.46 -12.88 -18.45
N GLU A 86 -21.78 -14.17 -18.38
CA GLU A 86 -22.76 -14.71 -17.43
C GLU A 86 -22.27 -14.67 -15.98
N ALA A 87 -20.96 -14.79 -15.74
CA ALA A 87 -20.34 -14.75 -14.42
C ALA A 87 -20.31 -13.33 -13.82
N ILE A 88 -20.09 -12.30 -14.66
CA ILE A 88 -20.17 -10.89 -14.26
C ILE A 88 -21.62 -10.50 -13.93
N ASN A 89 -22.60 -11.11 -14.60
CA ASN A 89 -24.00 -10.86 -14.34
C ASN A 89 -24.51 -11.58 -13.08
N ILE A 90 -24.05 -11.09 -11.92
CA ILE A 90 -24.35 -11.65 -10.59
C ILE A 90 -25.86 -11.62 -10.30
N ALA A 91 -26.59 -10.63 -10.83
CA ALA A 91 -28.04 -10.55 -10.64
C ALA A 91 -28.78 -11.73 -11.31
N LYS A 92 -28.32 -12.16 -12.49
CA LYS A 92 -28.90 -13.28 -13.22
C LYS A 92 -28.43 -14.64 -12.69
N ASN A 93 -27.16 -14.74 -12.34
CA ASN A 93 -26.53 -15.97 -11.86
C ASN A 93 -25.85 -15.73 -10.49
N PRO A 94 -26.64 -15.63 -9.40
CA PRO A 94 -26.07 -15.39 -8.08
C PRO A 94 -25.36 -16.63 -7.55
N LEU A 95 -24.19 -16.39 -6.95
CA LEU A 95 -23.51 -17.38 -6.12
C LEU A 95 -24.35 -17.68 -4.86
N PRO A 96 -24.29 -18.92 -4.32
CA PRO A 96 -24.98 -19.23 -3.08
C PRO A 96 -24.41 -18.38 -1.96
N PHE A 97 -25.27 -17.86 -1.09
CA PHE A 97 -24.86 -16.92 -0.03
C PHE A 97 -23.74 -17.47 0.87
N ASN A 98 -23.77 -18.78 1.17
CA ASN A 98 -22.74 -19.46 1.95
C ASN A 98 -21.34 -19.35 1.32
N TRP A 99 -21.26 -19.40 -0.02
CA TRP A 99 -19.99 -19.22 -0.73
C TRP A 99 -19.49 -17.79 -0.61
N CYS A 100 -20.39 -16.80 -0.68
CA CYS A 100 -20.04 -15.40 -0.50
C CYS A 100 -19.43 -15.14 0.89
N ILE A 101 -19.96 -15.77 1.95
CA ILE A 101 -19.40 -15.68 3.31
C ILE A 101 -17.96 -16.25 3.33
N VAL A 102 -17.77 -17.45 2.78
CA VAL A 102 -16.45 -18.09 2.76
C VAL A 102 -15.44 -17.24 1.97
N ILE A 103 -15.83 -16.73 0.81
CA ILE A 103 -15.01 -15.84 -0.02
C ILE A 103 -14.68 -14.55 0.74
N ALA A 104 -15.63 -13.96 1.46
CA ALA A 104 -15.40 -12.76 2.27
C ALA A 104 -14.38 -12.98 3.39
N VAL A 105 -14.43 -14.14 4.06
CA VAL A 105 -13.44 -14.48 5.09
C VAL A 105 -12.05 -14.69 4.47
N ILE A 106 -11.96 -15.44 3.37
CA ILE A 106 -10.69 -15.66 2.65
C ILE A 106 -10.13 -14.33 2.16
N SER A 107 -10.98 -13.45 1.64
CA SER A 107 -10.53 -12.17 1.09
C SER A 107 -10.03 -11.20 2.15
N LEU A 108 -10.66 -11.19 3.32
CA LEU A 108 -10.23 -10.38 4.44
C LEU A 108 -8.86 -10.84 4.99
N VAL A 109 -8.70 -12.14 5.21
CA VAL A 109 -7.42 -12.70 5.69
C VAL A 109 -6.33 -12.55 4.63
N GLY A 110 -6.65 -12.85 3.37
CA GLY A 110 -5.74 -12.77 2.24
C GLY A 110 -5.29 -11.33 1.94
N GLY A 111 -6.22 -10.38 1.90
CA GLY A 111 -5.94 -8.98 1.65
C GLY A 111 -5.07 -8.35 2.73
N ILE A 112 -5.39 -8.58 4.01
CA ILE A 112 -4.53 -8.16 5.13
C ILE A 112 -3.13 -8.80 4.99
N GLY A 113 -3.05 -10.09 4.64
CA GLY A 113 -1.79 -10.78 4.40
C GLY A 113 -0.96 -10.14 3.28
N LEU A 114 -1.59 -9.80 2.15
CA LEU A 114 -0.96 -9.11 1.02
C LEU A 114 -0.49 -7.71 1.41
N ALA A 115 -1.32 -6.93 2.11
CA ALA A 115 -0.96 -5.60 2.58
C ALA A 115 0.23 -5.61 3.56
N LYS A 116 0.42 -6.69 4.32
CA LYS A 116 1.61 -6.85 5.17
C LYS A 116 2.88 -7.18 4.37
N ARG A 117 2.77 -7.89 3.24
CA ARG A 117 3.91 -8.30 2.41
C ARG A 117 4.36 -7.22 1.43
N LEU A 118 3.42 -6.43 0.94
CA LEU A 118 3.72 -5.27 0.12
C LEU A 118 4.37 -4.23 1.04
N LYS A 119 5.69 -4.06 0.90
CA LYS A 119 6.44 -2.98 1.55
C LYS A 119 6.03 -1.68 0.86
N PHE A 120 4.90 -1.12 1.25
CA PHE A 120 4.51 0.19 0.77
C PHE A 120 5.52 1.19 1.31
N ALA A 121 6.36 1.67 0.42
CA ALA A 121 7.18 2.84 0.65
C ALA A 121 6.21 4.02 0.81
N THR A 122 5.69 4.21 2.02
CA THR A 122 5.22 5.52 2.44
C THR A 122 6.37 6.45 2.10
N LYS A 123 6.12 7.49 1.29
CA LYS A 123 7.14 8.46 0.88
C LYS A 123 7.89 8.85 2.15
N ASN A 124 9.09 8.32 2.33
CA ASN A 124 9.99 8.75 3.37
C ASN A 124 10.37 10.15 2.92
N VAL A 125 9.56 11.15 3.29
CA VAL A 125 10.00 12.53 3.30
C VAL A 125 11.34 12.48 4.01
N ALA A 126 12.40 12.96 3.37
CA ALA A 126 13.78 12.74 3.78
C ALA A 126 14.05 13.42 5.14
N TYR A 127 13.61 12.79 6.23
CA TYR A 127 13.66 13.36 7.57
C TYR A 127 14.97 12.99 8.25
N GLY A 128 15.98 13.75 7.87
CA GLY A 128 17.23 13.99 8.61
C GLY A 128 17.67 15.45 8.55
N GLN A 129 16.97 16.30 7.80
CA GLN A 129 17.15 17.74 7.85
C GLN A 129 16.31 18.30 8.99
N LYS A 130 16.99 18.73 10.07
CA LYS A 130 16.40 19.62 11.07
C LYS A 130 15.96 20.91 10.35
N GLY A 131 14.67 21.14 10.27
CA GLY A 131 14.12 22.43 9.83
C GLY A 131 14.28 23.48 10.92
N ASP A 132 14.41 24.74 10.51
CA ASP A 132 14.46 25.90 11.41
C ASP A 132 13.15 26.00 12.22
N GLU A 133 13.23 26.30 13.52
CA GLU A 133 12.12 26.28 14.50
C GLU A 133 10.98 27.27 14.17
N ARG A 134 11.18 28.10 13.14
CA ARG A 134 10.22 29.10 12.69
C ARG A 134 9.06 28.55 11.86
N PHE A 135 9.13 27.30 11.41
CA PHE A 135 8.12 26.70 10.53
C PHE A 135 7.58 25.41 11.14
N THR A 136 6.55 25.55 11.97
CA THR A 136 5.93 24.42 12.67
C THR A 136 4.89 23.68 11.81
N THR A 137 4.58 24.17 10.60
CA THR A 137 3.47 23.65 9.79
C THR A 137 3.89 23.37 8.34
N GLU A 138 3.61 22.17 7.81
CA GLU A 138 3.92 21.79 6.41
C GLU A 138 3.34 22.80 5.39
N LYS A 139 2.19 23.40 5.70
CA LYS A 139 1.54 24.42 4.87
C LYS A 139 2.33 25.73 4.76
N GLU A 140 3.05 26.14 5.80
CA GLU A 140 3.84 27.38 5.80
C GLU A 140 5.12 27.24 4.97
N LEU A 141 5.68 26.02 4.92
CA LEU A 141 6.83 25.70 4.07
C LEU A 141 6.45 25.66 2.59
N GLU A 142 5.29 25.10 2.23
CA GLU A 142 4.78 25.09 0.86
C GLU A 142 4.42 26.49 0.34
N GLU A 143 4.01 27.40 1.22
CA GLU A 143 3.65 28.79 0.87
C GLU A 143 4.88 29.70 0.68
N GLN A 144 5.93 29.52 1.49
CA GLN A 144 7.15 30.35 1.39
C GLN A 144 8.18 29.84 0.38
N TYR A 145 8.18 28.54 0.09
CA TYR A 145 9.06 27.93 -0.90
C TYR A 145 8.22 27.25 -1.98
N PRO A 146 7.62 28.03 -2.91
CA PRO A 146 6.98 27.44 -4.07
C PRO A 146 8.00 26.55 -4.79
N MET A 147 7.57 25.32 -5.08
CA MET A 147 8.38 24.24 -5.64
C MET A 147 9.29 24.77 -6.76
N ILE A 148 10.61 24.63 -6.59
CA ILE A 148 11.55 24.86 -7.71
C ILE A 148 11.19 23.78 -8.74
N PRO A 149 10.82 24.15 -9.98
CA PRO A 149 10.47 23.17 -10.98
C PRO A 149 11.64 22.20 -11.16
N ASP A 150 11.36 20.91 -11.06
CA ASP A 150 12.33 19.86 -11.35
C ASP A 150 12.91 20.14 -12.74
N HIS A 151 14.23 20.15 -12.84
CA HIS A 151 14.94 20.30 -14.11
C HIS A 151 14.61 19.10 -15.01
N ASP A 152 13.54 19.21 -15.78
CA ASP A 152 13.27 18.41 -16.98
C ASP A 152 12.87 19.32 -18.16
N GLU A 153 13.57 20.44 -18.29
CA GLU A 153 13.71 21.14 -19.56
C GLU A 153 15.18 21.17 -19.96
N ARG A 154 15.71 20.05 -20.45
CA ARG A 154 16.70 20.09 -21.52
C ARG A 154 16.39 19.03 -22.57
N ARG A 155 15.93 19.56 -23.70
CA ARG A 155 16.00 18.96 -25.04
C ARG A 155 17.37 18.36 -25.33
#